data_AF-A0A4U0EP23-F1
#
_entry.id   AF-A0A4U0EP23-F1
#
_cell.length_a   1.000
_cell.length_b   1.000
_cell.length_c   1.000
_cell.angle_alpha   90.00
_cell.angle_beta   90.00
_cell.angle_gamma   90.00
#
_symmetry.space_group_name_H-M   'P 1'
#
loop_
_entity.id
_entity.type
_entity.pdbx_description
1 polymer ?
#
loop_
_entity_poly.entity_id
_entity_poly.type
_entity_poly.pdbx_seq_one_letter_code
_entity_poly.pdbx_strand_id
1 'polypeptide(L)'
;MDANLSLFNQINSLSYWFLIESNYKSSVVFDAEKDTFFIKIKKGKHNLYSYHIAHFSKKNKQFLHFELKAIVSSLLHIKDIIMSKRNASA
;
A
#
# COMPACT_ATOMS: atom_id res chain seq x y z
N MET A 1 1.86 -13.46 16.20
CA MET A 1 1.67 -13.62 14.73
C MET A 1 1.05 -12.34 14.13
N ASP A 2 1.06 -11.24 14.90
CA ASP A 2 0.09 -10.14 14.78
C ASP A 2 0.64 -8.89 14.10
N ALA A 3 1.97 -8.72 14.10
CA ALA A 3 2.60 -7.52 13.56
C ALA A 3 2.41 -7.37 12.04
N ASN A 4 2.51 -8.47 11.28
CA ASN A 4 2.28 -8.45 9.84
C ASN A 4 0.80 -8.26 9.51
N LEU A 5 -0.11 -8.88 10.29
CA LEU A 5 -1.56 -8.70 10.13
C LEU A 5 -1.96 -7.22 10.34
N SER A 6 -1.40 -6.58 11.36
CA SER A 6 -1.59 -5.14 11.58
C SER A 6 -1.13 -4.31 10.38
N LEU A 7 0.03 -4.62 9.78
CA LEU A 7 0.50 -3.93 8.58
C LEU A 7 -0.42 -4.15 7.38
N PHE A 8 -0.96 -5.36 7.17
CA PHE A 8 -1.96 -5.60 6.12
C PHE A 8 -3.23 -4.78 6.33
N ASN A 9 -3.73 -4.73 7.57
CA ASN A 9 -4.90 -3.92 7.90
C ASN A 9 -4.63 -2.44 7.61
N GLN A 10 -3.45 -1.92 7.98
CA GLN A 10 -3.05 -0.55 7.66
C GLN A 10 -2.99 -0.30 6.15
N ILE A 11 -2.39 -1.22 5.36
CA ILE A 11 -2.36 -1.13 3.90
C ILE A 11 -3.77 -1.07 3.31
N ASN A 12 -4.67 -1.92 3.80
CA ASN A 12 -6.06 -1.97 3.33
C ASN A 12 -6.83 -0.69 3.71
N SER A 13 -6.70 -0.20 4.94
CA SER A 13 -7.31 1.06 5.38
C SER A 13 -6.81 2.25 4.58
N LEU A 14 -5.51 2.34 4.30
CA LEU A 14 -4.94 3.40 3.45
C LEU A 14 -5.42 3.29 2.01
N SER A 15 -5.50 2.07 1.47
CA SER A 15 -6.03 1.82 0.13
C SER A 15 -7.47 2.27 -0.02
N TYR A 16 -8.31 2.01 0.98
CA TYR A 16 -9.68 2.48 1.02
C TYR A 16 -9.75 4.02 1.11
N TRP A 17 -8.92 4.62 1.97
CA TRP A 17 -8.82 6.08 2.09
C TRP A 17 -8.46 6.73 0.76
N PHE A 18 -7.49 6.19 0.01
CA PHE A 18 -7.12 6.72 -1.31
C PHE A 18 -8.29 6.71 -2.30
N LEU A 19 -9.06 5.63 -2.30
CA LEU A 19 -10.22 5.49 -3.19
C LEU A 19 -11.29 6.54 -2.87
N ILE A 20 -11.64 6.70 -1.59
CA ILE A 20 -12.76 7.55 -1.16
C ILE A 20 -12.37 9.04 -1.14
N GLU A 21 -11.24 9.38 -0.52
CA GLU A 21 -10.91 10.78 -0.19
C GLU A 21 -10.10 11.51 -1.25
N SER A 22 -9.46 10.77 -2.16
CA SER A 22 -8.51 11.38 -3.11
C SER A 22 -8.79 11.05 -4.57
N ASN A 23 -9.77 10.18 -4.85
CA ASN A 23 -10.04 9.61 -6.19
C ASN A 23 -8.80 8.89 -6.78
N TYR A 24 -7.91 8.39 -5.93
CA TYR A 24 -6.73 7.62 -6.34
C TYR A 24 -7.13 6.15 -6.31
N LYS A 25 -6.93 5.45 -7.43
CA LYS A 25 -7.23 4.02 -7.52
C LYS A 25 -6.13 3.25 -6.82
N SER A 26 -6.47 2.56 -5.73
CA SER A 26 -5.62 1.55 -5.11
C SER A 26 -6.00 0.16 -5.63
N SER A 27 -5.00 -0.68 -5.88
CA SER A 27 -5.17 -2.10 -6.20
C SER A 27 -4.23 -2.88 -5.32
N VAL A 28 -4.79 -3.66 -4.39
CA VAL A 28 -4.05 -4.59 -3.54
C VAL A 28 -4.48 -6.00 -3.95
N VAL A 29 -3.53 -6.83 -4.38
CA VAL A 29 -3.79 -8.17 -4.89
C VAL A 29 -2.85 -9.15 -4.21
N PHE A 30 -3.43 -10.19 -3.64
CA PHE A 30 -2.69 -11.38 -3.22
C PHE A 30 -3.00 -12.50 -4.22
N ASP A 31 -2.00 -12.89 -5.00
CA ASP A 31 -2.10 -13.98 -5.97
C ASP A 31 -1.50 -15.24 -5.34
N ALA A 32 -2.38 -16.13 -4.88
CA ALA A 32 -1.98 -17.37 -4.22
C ALA A 32 -1.36 -18.38 -5.19
N GLU A 33 -1.73 -18.36 -6.48
CA GLU A 33 -1.17 -19.27 -7.48
C GLU A 33 0.28 -18.92 -7.77
N LYS A 34 0.58 -17.61 -7.84
CA LYS A 34 1.94 -17.12 -8.09
C LYS A 34 2.75 -16.88 -6.82
N ASP A 35 2.12 -17.02 -5.65
CA ASP A 35 2.70 -16.67 -4.36
C ASP A 35 3.24 -15.24 -4.33
N THR A 36 2.44 -14.29 -4.80
CA THR A 36 2.83 -12.88 -4.90
C THR A 36 1.85 -11.96 -4.20
N PHE A 37 2.39 -10.88 -3.63
CA PHE A 37 1.61 -9.77 -3.12
C PHE A 37 1.95 -8.52 -3.92
N PHE A 38 0.92 -7.80 -4.35
CA PHE A 38 1.04 -6.64 -5.18
C PHE A 38 0.21 -5.49 -4.63
N ILE A 39 0.78 -4.29 -4.65
CA ILE A 39 0.07 -3.06 -4.38
C ILE A 39 0.36 -2.03 -5.47
N LYS A 40 -0.65 -1.29 -5.88
CA LYS A 40 -0.54 -0.21 -6.84
C LYS A 40 -1.46 0.95 -6.53
N ILE A 41 -0.92 2.15 -6.49
CA ILE A 41 -1.66 3.41 -6.35
C ILE A 41 -1.54 4.20 -7.65
N LYS A 42 -2.68 4.64 -8.20
CA LYS A 42 -2.73 5.45 -9.42
C LYS A 42 -3.61 6.68 -9.24
N LYS A 43 -3.26 7.76 -9.93
CA LYS A 43 -4.14 8.92 -10.16
C LYS A 43 -4.39 9.06 -11.66
N GLY A 44 -5.62 8.75 -12.10
CA GLY A 44 -5.94 8.69 -13.53
C GLY A 44 -5.06 7.67 -14.26
N LYS A 45 -4.27 8.12 -15.24
CA LYS A 45 -3.33 7.29 -16.00
C LYS A 45 -1.94 7.18 -15.36
N HIS A 46 -1.64 7.97 -14.33
CA HIS A 46 -0.31 8.02 -13.71
C HIS A 46 -0.20 7.01 -12.57
N ASN A 47 0.85 6.17 -12.61
CA ASN A 47 1.21 5.30 -11.48
C ASN A 47 2.01 6.13 -10.48
N LEU A 48 1.51 6.23 -9.24
CA LEU A 48 2.19 6.96 -8.17
C LEU A 48 3.04 6.06 -7.30
N TYR A 49 2.58 4.82 -7.11
CA TYR A 49 3.30 3.81 -6.35
C TYR A 49 2.95 2.43 -6.86
N SER A 50 3.94 1.55 -6.91
CA SER A 50 3.72 0.13 -7.13
C SER A 50 4.80 -0.65 -6.42
N TYR A 51 4.39 -1.72 -5.75
CA TYR A 51 5.32 -2.60 -5.07
C TYR A 51 4.86 -4.05 -5.24
N HIS A 52 5.84 -4.93 -5.42
CA HIS A 52 5.62 -6.34 -5.70
C HIS A 52 6.52 -7.19 -4.80
N ILE A 53 5.92 -8.06 -4.02
CA ILE A 53 6.59 -9.05 -3.19
C ILE A 53 6.40 -10.41 -3.87
N ALA A 54 7.51 -10.96 -4.37
CA ALA A 54 7.56 -12.34 -4.84
C ALA A 54 7.82 -13.33 -3.70
N HIS A 55 7.39 -14.58 -3.89
CA HIS A 55 7.59 -15.68 -2.96
C HIS A 55 7.08 -15.37 -1.55
N PHE A 56 5.89 -14.78 -1.48
CA PHE A 56 5.34 -14.19 -0.28
C PHE A 56 5.25 -15.18 0.89
N SER A 57 4.77 -16.40 0.64
CA SER A 57 4.65 -17.47 1.65
C SER A 57 6.00 -18.04 2.08
N LYS A 58 7.00 -18.01 1.19
CA LYS A 58 8.34 -18.56 1.42
C LYS A 58 9.32 -17.54 2.00
N LYS A 59 8.95 -16.25 2.03
CA LYS A 59 9.82 -15.17 2.51
C LYS A 59 9.97 -15.24 4.03
N ASN A 60 11.18 -14.97 4.52
CA ASN A 60 11.45 -14.88 5.95
C ASN A 60 10.55 -13.79 6.59
N LYS A 61 9.91 -14.14 7.71
CA LYS A 61 8.91 -13.30 8.38
C LYS A 61 9.40 -11.90 8.74
N GLN A 62 10.67 -11.73 9.09
CA GLN A 62 11.26 -10.43 9.41
C GLN A 62 11.45 -9.59 8.14
N PHE A 63 11.95 -10.18 7.06
CA PHE A 63 12.06 -9.49 5.78
C PHE A 63 10.70 -9.08 5.23
N LEU A 64 9.70 -9.97 5.31
CA LEU A 64 8.33 -9.64 4.95
C LEU A 64 7.80 -8.49 5.81
N HIS A 65 8.06 -8.50 7.12
CA HIS A 65 7.68 -7.41 8.01
C HIS A 65 8.28 -6.07 7.59
N PHE A 66 9.58 -6.05 7.27
CA PHE A 66 10.27 -4.84 6.79
C PHE A 66 9.69 -4.31 5.48
N GLU A 67 9.41 -5.18 4.51
CA GLU A 67 8.80 -4.77 3.25
C GLU A 67 7.38 -4.21 3.46
N LEU A 68 6.56 -4.87 4.28
CA LEU A 68 5.22 -4.39 4.61
C LEU A 68 5.27 -3.04 5.32
N LYS A 69 6.22 -2.83 6.23
CA LYS A 69 6.44 -1.55 6.90
C LYS A 69 6.87 -0.47 5.92
N ALA A 70 7.75 -0.79 4.97
CA ALA A 70 8.16 0.13 3.91
C ALA A 70 6.99 0.52 3.00
N ILE A 71 6.10 -0.43 2.67
CA ILE A 71 4.86 -0.17 1.94
C ILE A 71 3.99 0.81 2.74
N VAL A 72 3.68 0.51 4.00
CA VAL A 72 2.85 1.38 4.86
C VAL A 72 3.43 2.79 4.93
N SER A 73 4.74 2.91 5.16
CA SER A 73 5.42 4.22 5.20
C SER A 73 5.28 5.00 3.89
N SER A 74 5.41 4.31 2.75
CA SER A 74 5.26 4.93 1.43
C SER A 74 3.83 5.41 1.18
N LEU A 75 2.83 4.61 1.59
CA LEU A 75 1.42 5.00 1.50
C LEU A 75 1.11 6.19 2.41
N LEU A 76 1.59 6.20 3.66
CA LEU A 76 1.41 7.34 4.56
C LEU A 76 2.00 8.62 3.98
N HIS A 77 3.20 8.55 3.41
CA HIS A 77 3.81 9.70 2.75
C HIS A 77 2.97 10.23 1.58
N ILE A 78 2.39 9.34 0.76
CA ILE A 78 1.49 9.72 -0.33
C ILE A 78 0.22 10.40 0.23
N LYS A 79 -0.35 9.87 1.31
CA LYS A 79 -1.49 10.47 2.00
C LYS A 79 -1.15 11.87 2.52
N ASP A 80 0.01 12.06 3.14
CA ASP A 80 0.44 13.37 3.65
C ASP A 80 0.62 14.40 2.53
N ILE A 81 1.17 13.99 1.38
CA ILE A 81 1.26 14.86 0.18
C ILE A 81 -0.13 15.28 -0.30
N ILE A 82 -1.10 14.36 -0.33
CA ILE A 82 -2.48 14.66 -0.75
C ILE A 82 -3.12 15.64 0.22
N MET A 83 -3.01 15.39 1.52
CA MET A 83 -3.57 16.25 2.57
C MET A 83 -2.94 17.64 2.56
N SER A 84 -1.62 17.73 2.41
CA SER A 84 -0.91 19.01 2.32
C SER A 84 -1.38 19.84 1.14
N LYS A 85 -1.59 19.20 -0.03
CA LYS A 85 -2.14 19.88 -1.22
C LYS A 85 -3.58 20.35 -1.00
N ARG A 86 -4.41 19.56 -0.32
CA ARG A 86 -5.79 19.93 0.03
C ARG A 86 -5.82 21.16 0.92
N ASN A 87 -4.99 21.18 1.96
CA ASN A 87 -4.92 22.31 2.90
C ASN A 87 -4.33 23.58 2.27
N ALA A 88 -3.42 23.45 1.30
CA ALA A 88 -2.87 24.60 0.57
C ALA A 88 -3.82 25.18 -0.51
N SER A 89 -4.87 24.43 -0.87
CA SER A 89 -5.86 24.84 -1.88
C SER A 89 -7.16 25.39 -1.25
N ALA A 90 -7.21 25.48 0.08
CA ALA A 90 -8.33 25.98 0.89
C ALA A 90 -7.94 27.32 1.52
#